data_AF-A0A938BES2-F1
#
_entry.id   AF-A0A938BES2-F1
#
_cell.length_a   1.000
_cell.length_b   1.000
_cell.length_c   1.000
_cell.angle_alpha   90.00
_cell.angle_beta   90.00
_cell.angle_gamma   90.00
#
_symmetry.space_group_name_H-M   'P 1'
#
loop_
_entity.id
_entity.type
_entity.pdbx_description
1 polymer ?
#
loop_
_entity_poly.entity_id
_entity_poly.type
_entity_poly.pdbx_seq_one_letter_code
_entity_poly.pdbx_strand_id
1 'polypeptide(L)' 'AADIHLSDNLIPYLVLCGGKIRATLPLSLHTQTNIWVCEQFFGKIFKIEREFISVEKGLYN' A
#
# COMPACT_ATOMS: atom_id res chain seq x y z
N ALA A 1 -1.33 -10.65 8.27
CA ALA A 1 -2.59 -10.00 7.83
C ALA A 1 -2.71 -8.71 8.62
N ALA A 2 -3.04 -7.59 7.98
CA ALA A 2 -3.14 -6.29 8.62
C ALA A 2 -4.61 -5.92 8.84
N ASP A 3 -4.92 -5.40 10.04
CA ASP A 3 -6.21 -4.76 10.29
C ASP A 3 -6.34 -3.44 9.51
N ILE A 4 -7.50 -2.80 9.62
CA ILE A 4 -7.83 -1.58 8.86
C ILE A 4 -6.85 -0.44 9.14
N HIS A 5 -6.45 -0.23 10.40
CA HIS A 5 -5.58 0.87 10.81
C HIS A 5 -4.11 0.57 10.54
N LEU A 6 -3.71 -0.69 10.67
CA LEU A 6 -2.37 -1.13 10.32
C LEU A 6 -2.16 -1.03 8.81
N SER A 7 -3.18 -1.34 8.00
CA SER A 7 -3.11 -1.19 6.54
C SER A 7 -2.82 0.25 6.14
N ASP A 8 -3.50 1.24 6.75
CA ASP A 8 -3.27 2.67 6.50
C ASP A 8 -1.81 3.06 6.72
N ASN A 9 -1.24 2.64 7.86
CA ASN A 9 0.11 3.01 8.26
C ASN A 9 1.20 2.26 7.50
N LEU A 10 0.90 1.09 6.93
CA LEU A 10 1.87 0.29 6.18
C LEU A 10 2.07 0.78 4.74
N ILE A 11 1.13 1.55 4.16
CA ILE A 11 1.21 2.01 2.77
C ILE A 11 2.54 2.73 2.46
N PRO A 12 2.98 3.74 3.24
CA PRO A 12 4.25 4.41 2.95
C PRO A 12 5.46 3.47 3.06
N TYR A 13 5.47 2.57 4.05
CA TYR A 13 6.57 1.60 4.20
C TYR A 13 6.62 0.59 3.05
N LEU A 14 5.46 0.21 2.51
CA LEU A 14 5.38 -0.68 1.35
C LEU A 14 6.01 -0.04 0.10
N VAL A 15 5.92 1.28 -0.05
CA VAL A 15 6.62 2.02 -1.11
C VAL A 15 8.12 2.03 -0.90
N LEU A 16 8.56 2.25 0.34
CA LEU A 16 9.98 2.36 0.66
C LEU A 16 10.70 1.01 0.54
N CYS A 17 10.11 -0.04 1.11
CA CYS A 17 10.74 -1.36 1.20
C CYS A 17 10.34 -2.30 0.05
N GLY A 18 9.22 -2.05 -0.62
CA GLY A 18 8.60 -3.05 -1.49
C GLY A 18 7.96 -4.19 -0.71
N GLY A 19 7.34 -5.12 -1.42
CA GLY A 19 6.75 -6.33 -0.85
C GLY A 19 5.23 -6.40 -1.02
N LYS A 20 4.58 -7.18 -0.16
CA LYS A 20 3.15 -7.50 -0.27
C LYS A 20 2.52 -7.59 1.11
N ILE A 21 1.41 -6.89 1.31
CA ILE A 21 0.58 -6.99 2.51
C ILE A 21 -0.78 -7.56 2.16
N ARG A 22 -1.39 -8.25 3.12
CA ARG A 22 -2.81 -8.61 3.09
C ARG A 22 -3.58 -7.57 3.90
N ALA A 23 -4.38 -6.75 3.23
CA ALA A 23 -5.21 -5.72 3.82
C ALA A 23 -6.62 -6.25 4.14
N THR A 24 -7.29 -5.59 5.08
CA THR A 24 -8.71 -5.85 5.35
C THR A 24 -9.58 -5.16 4.29
N LEU A 25 -10.61 -5.84 3.79
CA LEU A 25 -11.58 -5.26 2.85
C LEU A 25 -12.91 -4.92 3.55
N PRO A 26 -13.62 -3.85 3.13
CA PRO A 26 -13.22 -2.86 2.14
C PRO A 26 -12.06 -2.00 2.64
N LEU A 27 -11.23 -1.50 1.70
CA LEU A 27 -10.15 -0.57 2.07
C LEU A 27 -10.73 0.69 2.69
N SER A 28 -10.12 1.16 3.79
CA SER A 28 -10.51 2.43 4.41
C SER A 28 -10.28 3.59 3.44
N LEU A 29 -10.92 4.74 3.69
CA LEU A 29 -10.62 5.96 2.96
C LEU A 29 -9.16 6.39 3.14
N HIS A 30 -8.60 6.20 4.35
CA HIS A 30 -7.20 6.53 4.64
C HIS A 30 -6.23 5.66 3.85
N THR A 31 -6.48 4.35 3.73
CA THR A 31 -5.66 3.45 2.91
C THR A 31 -5.66 3.92 1.46
N GLN A 32 -6.85 4.23 0.92
CA GLN A 32 -7.00 4.70 -0.46
C GLN A 32 -6.31 6.05 -0.70
N THR A 33 -6.45 6.99 0.23
CA THR A 33 -5.76 8.28 0.16
C THR A 33 -4.25 8.12 0.24
N ASN A 34 -3.73 7.27 1.14
CA ASN A 34 -2.29 7.03 1.25
C ASN A 34 -1.72 6.41 -0.04
N ILE A 35 -2.46 5.49 -0.68
CA ILE A 35 -2.09 4.94 -1.98
C ILE A 35 -2.03 6.05 -3.02
N TRP A 36 -3.10 6.85 -3.14
CA TRP A 36 -3.16 7.95 -4.10
C TRP A 36 -2.03 8.97 -3.91
N VAL A 37 -1.76 9.38 -2.66
CA VAL A 37 -0.67 10.30 -2.33
C VAL A 37 0.67 9.71 -2.77
N CYS A 38 0.95 8.46 -2.40
CA CYS A 38 2.19 7.80 -2.80
C CYS A 38 2.33 7.73 -4.34
N GLU A 39 1.24 7.49 -5.07
CA GLU A 39 1.27 7.49 -6.54
C GLU A 39 1.50 8.88 -7.15
N GLN A 40 1.14 9.98 -6.46
CA GLN A 40 1.50 11.33 -6.90
C GLN A 40 3.01 11.59 -6.83
N PHE A 41 3.71 11.03 -5.84
CA PHE A 41 5.15 11.23 -5.67
C PHE A 41 5.99 10.27 -6.51
N PHE A 42 5.58 9.01 -6.61
CA PHE A 42 6.42 7.93 -7.14
C PHE A 42 5.87 7.29 -8.42
N GLY A 43 4.74 7.78 -8.92
CA GLY A 43 4.04 7.19 -10.06
C GLY A 43 3.23 5.94 -9.67
N LYS A 44 2.69 5.25 -10.66
CA LYS A 44 1.82 4.09 -10.44
C LYS A 44 2.63 2.87 -10.00
N ILE A 45 2.77 2.68 -8.69
CA ILE A 45 3.64 1.67 -8.08
C ILE A 45 2.89 0.54 -7.36
N PHE A 46 1.61 0.75 -7.02
CA PHE A 46 0.84 -0.26 -6.29
C PHE A 46 0.10 -1.20 -7.24
N LYS A 47 0.12 -2.48 -6.90
CA LYS A 47 -0.73 -3.51 -7.49
C LYS A 47 -1.69 -4.04 -6.43
N ILE A 48 -2.99 -3.87 -6.68
CA ILE A 48 -4.08 -4.27 -5.79
C ILE A 48 -4.81 -5.46 -6.42
N GLU A 49 -4.79 -6.61 -5.75
CA GLU A 49 -5.44 -7.84 -6.19
C GLU A 49 -6.19 -8.47 -5.02
N ARG A 50 -7.53 -8.51 -5.09
CA ARG A 50 -8.39 -8.98 -3.99
C ARG A 50 -8.05 -8.25 -2.68
N GLU A 51 -7.65 -8.96 -1.63
CA GLU A 51 -7.23 -8.39 -0.36
C GLU A 51 -5.71 -8.09 -0.27
N PHE A 52 -4.97 -8.14 -1.37
CA PHE A 52 -3.53 -7.89 -1.37
C PHE A 52 -3.15 -6.56 -2.02
N ILE A 53 -2.24 -5.85 -1.37
CA ILE A 53 -1.58 -4.65 -1.88
C ILE A 53 -0.09 -4.96 -1.97
N SER A 54 0.52 -4.69 -3.12
CA SER A 54 1.94 -4.99 -3.37
C SER A 54 2.66 -3.90 -4.15
N VAL A 55 3.96 -3.81 -3.91
CA VAL A 55 4.91 -2.96 -4.64
C VAL A 55 6.10 -3.84 -5.02
N GLU A 56 6.38 -3.98 -6.32
CA GLU A 56 7.38 -4.93 -6.82
C GLU A 56 8.82 -4.54 -6.45
N LYS A 57 9.15 -3.25 -6.60
CA LYS A 57 10.47 -2.71 -6.25
C LYS A 57 10.28 -1.48 -5.39
N GLY A 58 10.65 -1.59 -4.12
CA GLY A 58 10.65 -0.45 -3.20
C GLY A 58 11.73 0.55 -3.56
N LEU A 59 11.61 1.80 -3.08
CA LEU A 59 12.61 2.83 -3.37
C LEU A 59 14.01 2.53 -2.84
N TYR A 60 14.13 1.70 -1.80
CA TYR A 60 15.42 1.32 -1.20
C TYR A 60 15.97 -0.06 -1.64
N ASN A 61 15.28 -0.76 -2.55
CA ASN A 61 15.65 -2.09 -3.05
C ASN A 61 15.71 -2.12 -4.59
#